data_AF-A0A951YQ82-F1
#
_entry.id   AF-A0A951YQ82-F1
#
_cell.length_a   1.000
_cell.length_b   1.000
_cell.length_c   1.000
_cell.angle_alpha   90.00
_cell.angle_beta   90.00
_cell.angle_gamma   90.00
#
_symmetry.space_group_name_H-M   'P 1'
#
loop_
_entity.id
_entity.type
_entity.pdbx_description
1 polymer ?
#
loop_
_entity_poly.entity_id
_entity_poly.type
_entity_poly.pdbx_seq_one_letter_code
_entity_poly.pdbx_strand_id
1 'polypeptide(L)'
;MTALPEPLTQRRLTPDDAPAVRALHEGALSLLARPDWVRPERPGFFAPVLAEGLSLGLFDGGQLVGYALMQGRLEAGDNPAATPGMAGLPMAKLCGCTVAPHWRGHGLQARLARERLRIGRTRGWRGFFATAAPGNVPSWHSLLRAGLAIGQIGRRYSGALRYTLVLTQGRATGPGRSVGADDLPAQAMLLDQGWRGISRDGAGIVFRRWVRP
;
A
#
# COMPACT_ATOMS: atom_id res chain seq x y z
N MET A 1 16.44 -6.27 7.87
CA MET A 1 15.88 -5.00 7.35
C MET A 1 16.95 -3.93 7.51
N THR A 2 17.23 -3.12 6.47
CA THR A 2 18.23 -2.04 6.55
C THR A 2 17.87 -1.05 7.65
N ALA A 3 18.85 -0.54 8.41
CA ALA A 3 18.63 0.48 9.44
C ALA A 3 17.88 1.72 8.90
N LEU A 4 17.22 2.45 9.79
CA LEU A 4 16.68 3.77 9.41
C LEU A 4 17.86 4.71 9.15
N PRO A 5 17.78 5.60 8.15
CA PRO A 5 18.73 6.70 8.03
C PRO A 5 18.72 7.53 9.31
N GLU A 6 19.89 7.85 9.86
CA GLU A 6 20.00 8.83 10.94
C GLU A 6 19.53 10.21 10.45
N PRO A 7 18.85 11.03 11.27
CA PRO A 7 18.50 10.81 12.68
C PRO A 7 17.09 10.20 12.89
N LEU A 8 16.54 9.47 11.91
CA LEU A 8 15.15 9.04 11.95
C LEU A 8 14.88 8.02 13.05
N THR A 9 13.86 8.31 13.85
CA THR A 9 13.25 7.36 14.78
C THR A 9 11.90 6.87 14.26
N GLN A 10 11.46 5.72 14.75
CA GLN A 10 10.17 5.13 14.39
C GLN A 10 9.43 4.69 15.64
N ARG A 11 8.14 5.02 15.72
CA ARG A 11 7.24 4.50 16.78
C ARG A 11 5.85 4.21 16.25
N ARG A 12 5.05 3.51 17.06
CA ARG A 12 3.61 3.42 16.81
C ARG A 12 2.97 4.79 16.98
N LEU A 13 2.00 5.07 16.13
CA LEU A 13 1.18 6.26 16.22
C LEU A 13 0.01 6.01 17.17
N THR A 14 -0.39 7.04 17.90
CA THR A 14 -1.57 7.06 18.78
C THR A 14 -2.61 8.04 18.23
N PRO A 15 -3.85 8.05 18.75
CA PRO A 15 -4.84 9.06 18.35
C PRO A 15 -4.36 10.51 18.48
N ASP A 16 -3.46 10.80 19.43
CA ASP A 16 -2.91 12.15 19.65
C ASP A 16 -2.03 12.62 18.49
N ASP A 17 -1.51 11.71 17.67
CA ASP A 17 -0.73 12.04 16.48
C ASP A 17 -1.62 12.43 15.27
N ALA A 18 -2.95 12.26 15.36
CA ALA A 18 -3.86 12.49 14.24
C ALA A 18 -3.74 13.89 13.61
N PRO A 19 -3.57 14.99 14.37
CA PRO A 19 -3.34 16.32 13.78
C PRO A 19 -2.07 16.38 12.92
N ALA A 20 -0.96 15.80 13.39
CA ALA A 20 0.31 15.78 12.67
C ALA A 20 0.23 14.90 11.41
N VAL A 21 -0.42 13.74 11.51
CA VAL A 21 -0.68 12.85 10.37
C VAL A 21 -1.52 13.56 9.30
N ARG A 22 -2.58 14.27 9.71
CA ARG A 22 -3.43 15.04 8.81
C ARG A 22 -2.64 16.14 8.11
N ALA A 23 -1.87 16.94 8.85
CA ALA A 23 -1.07 18.02 8.28
C ALA A 23 -0.07 17.50 7.23
N LEU A 24 0.62 16.38 7.53
CA LEU A 24 1.53 15.75 6.59
C LEU A 24 0.80 15.12 5.38
N HIS A 25 -0.40 14.57 5.56
CA HIS A 25 -1.22 14.06 4.47
C HIS A 25 -1.66 15.18 3.53
N GLU A 26 -2.23 16.26 4.06
CA GLU A 26 -2.71 17.42 3.29
C GLU A 26 -1.56 18.12 2.57
N GLY A 27 -0.42 18.34 3.25
CA GLY A 27 0.77 18.90 2.63
C GLY A 27 1.37 18.02 1.53
N ALA A 28 1.18 16.70 1.59
CA ALA A 28 1.57 15.82 0.50
C ALA A 28 0.58 15.86 -0.67
N LEU A 29 -0.72 15.97 -0.39
CA LEU A 29 -1.77 16.09 -1.41
C LEU A 29 -1.63 17.37 -2.23
N SER A 30 -1.32 18.50 -1.60
CA SER A 30 -1.17 19.79 -2.27
C SER A 30 -0.03 19.82 -3.31
N LEU A 31 0.92 18.90 -3.20
CA LEU A 31 2.05 18.75 -4.12
C LEU A 31 1.79 17.75 -5.25
N LEU A 32 0.63 17.07 -5.26
CA LEU A 32 0.31 16.09 -6.30
C LEU A 32 -0.22 16.77 -7.54
N ALA A 33 0.39 16.47 -8.70
CA ALA A 33 -0.13 16.90 -10.00
C ALA A 33 -1.53 16.35 -10.31
N ARG A 34 -1.91 15.24 -9.68
CA ARG A 34 -3.16 14.52 -9.90
C ARG A 34 -3.79 14.11 -8.57
N PRO A 35 -4.74 14.89 -8.03
CA PRO A 35 -5.32 14.62 -6.72
C PRO A 35 -6.10 13.30 -6.69
N ASP A 36 -6.61 12.83 -7.84
CA ASP A 36 -7.31 11.54 -7.96
C ASP A 36 -6.43 10.31 -7.73
N TRP A 37 -5.11 10.48 -7.65
CA TRP A 37 -4.15 9.40 -7.39
C TRP A 37 -4.05 8.99 -5.93
N VAL A 38 -4.45 9.88 -5.01
CA VAL A 38 -4.50 9.61 -3.58
C VAL A 38 -5.90 9.96 -3.11
N ARG A 39 -6.53 9.04 -2.38
CA ARG A 39 -7.85 9.33 -1.82
C ARG A 39 -7.67 10.46 -0.78
N PRO A 40 -8.37 11.60 -0.91
CA PRO A 40 -8.43 12.56 0.18
C PRO A 40 -9.17 11.88 1.34
N GLU A 41 -8.51 11.76 2.48
CA GLU A 41 -9.17 11.17 3.64
C GLU A 41 -10.14 12.17 4.26
N ARG A 42 -11.27 11.65 4.72
CA ARG A 42 -12.34 12.45 5.32
C ARG A 42 -11.92 13.02 6.69
N PRO A 43 -12.46 14.18 7.11
CA PRO A 43 -12.31 14.65 8.49
C PRO A 43 -12.69 13.55 9.48
N GLY A 44 -11.85 13.36 10.50
CA GLY A 44 -12.05 12.31 11.51
C GLY A 44 -11.66 10.88 11.07
N PHE A 45 -11.04 10.69 9.90
CA PHE A 45 -10.52 9.38 9.47
C PHE A 45 -9.35 8.90 10.35
N PHE A 46 -8.38 9.77 10.64
CA PHE A 46 -7.10 9.35 11.21
C PHE A 46 -7.22 8.81 12.64
N ALA A 47 -7.84 9.53 13.57
CA ALA A 47 -7.87 9.12 14.98
C ALA A 47 -8.44 7.70 15.21
N PRO A 48 -9.57 7.30 14.60
CA PRO A 48 -10.06 5.92 14.68
C PRO A 48 -9.08 4.88 14.15
N VAL A 49 -8.38 5.16 13.03
CA VAL A 49 -7.39 4.25 12.44
C VAL A 49 -6.16 4.13 13.33
N LEU A 50 -5.73 5.23 13.95
CA LEU A 50 -4.60 5.23 14.88
C LEU A 50 -4.92 4.48 16.19
N ALA A 51 -6.17 4.54 16.66
CA ALA A 51 -6.63 3.81 17.84
C ALA A 51 -6.49 2.28 17.74
N GLU A 52 -6.43 1.71 16.52
CA GLU A 52 -6.19 0.27 16.32
C GLU A 52 -4.75 -0.16 16.70
N GLY A 53 -3.83 0.81 16.84
CA GLY A 53 -2.45 0.58 17.27
C GLY A 53 -1.61 -0.22 16.27
N LEU A 54 -2.00 -0.19 14.99
CA LEU A 54 -1.32 -0.88 13.87
C LEU A 54 -0.47 0.08 13.01
N SER A 55 -0.63 1.39 13.21
CA SER A 55 -0.04 2.43 12.38
C SER A 55 1.33 2.89 12.91
N LEU A 56 2.21 3.32 12.01
CA LEU A 56 3.60 3.69 12.31
C LEU A 56 3.89 5.11 11.86
N GLY A 57 4.75 5.80 12.62
CA GLY A 57 5.28 7.12 12.33
C GLY A 57 6.80 7.09 12.24
N LEU A 58 7.34 7.94 11.37
CA LEU A 58 8.76 8.29 11.29
C LEU A 58 8.94 9.71 11.78
N PHE A 59 9.92 9.92 12.64
CA PHE A 59 10.19 11.19 13.27
C PHE A 59 11.64 11.60 13.04
N ASP A 60 11.84 12.86 12.69
CA ASP A 60 13.12 13.55 12.73
C ASP A 60 13.08 14.48 13.94
N GLY A 61 13.80 14.10 15.01
CA GLY A 61 13.59 14.67 16.34
C GLY A 61 12.13 14.50 16.80
N GLY A 62 11.44 15.62 17.05
CA GLY A 62 10.02 15.65 17.43
C GLY A 62 9.05 15.76 16.25
N GLN A 63 9.53 15.98 15.04
CA GLN A 63 8.69 16.26 13.88
C GLN A 63 8.28 14.97 13.16
N LEU A 64 6.98 14.78 12.92
CA LEU A 64 6.49 13.70 12.08
C LEU A 64 6.87 13.96 10.61
N VAL A 65 7.74 13.12 10.06
CA VAL A 65 8.22 13.21 8.66
C VAL A 65 7.73 12.06 7.79
N GLY A 66 7.08 11.06 8.38
CA GLY A 66 6.43 10.00 7.63
C GLY A 66 5.38 9.28 8.46
N TYR A 67 4.36 8.74 7.81
CA TYR A 67 3.40 7.87 8.46
C TYR A 67 3.02 6.70 7.56
N ALA A 68 2.51 5.64 8.18
CA ALA A 68 2.00 4.46 7.49
C ALA A 68 0.80 3.90 8.27
N LEU A 69 -0.38 3.94 7.64
CA LEU A 69 -1.63 3.57 8.27
C LEU A 69 -2.00 2.12 7.97
N MET A 70 -2.70 1.48 8.92
CA MET A 70 -3.23 0.15 8.75
C MET A 70 -4.59 0.01 9.44
N GLN A 71 -5.56 -0.56 8.73
CA GLN A 71 -6.90 -0.82 9.21
C GLN A 71 -7.14 -2.32 9.29
N GLY A 72 -7.50 -2.81 10.46
CA GLY A 72 -8.13 -4.10 10.67
C GLY A 72 -9.65 -4.04 10.49
N ARG A 73 -10.28 -2.88 10.75
CA ARG A 73 -11.70 -2.66 10.46
C ARG A 73 -11.88 -2.03 9.08
N LEU A 74 -12.29 -2.84 8.10
CA LEU A 74 -12.43 -2.43 6.71
C LEU A 74 -13.68 -1.55 6.53
N GLU A 75 -13.55 -0.52 5.68
CA GLU A 75 -14.69 0.31 5.28
C GLU A 75 -15.62 -0.46 4.33
N ALA A 76 -16.89 -0.05 4.24
CA ALA A 76 -17.82 -0.62 3.28
C ALA A 76 -17.27 -0.48 1.84
N GLY A 77 -17.26 -1.58 1.09
CA GLY A 77 -16.69 -1.63 -0.27
C GLY A 77 -15.18 -1.91 -0.35
N ASP A 78 -14.45 -1.79 0.75
CA ASP A 78 -13.03 -2.19 0.84
C ASP A 78 -12.88 -3.66 1.20
N ASN A 79 -13.43 -4.53 0.36
CA ASN A 79 -13.31 -5.97 0.51
C ASN A 79 -12.50 -6.57 -0.66
N PRO A 80 -11.31 -7.15 -0.42
CA PRO A 80 -10.53 -7.82 -1.45
C PRO A 80 -10.85 -9.32 -1.55
N ALA A 81 -11.90 -9.84 -0.89
CA ALA A 81 -12.22 -11.28 -0.87
C ALA A 81 -12.42 -11.90 -2.26
N ALA A 82 -12.88 -11.10 -3.24
CA ALA A 82 -12.97 -11.52 -4.64
C ALA A 82 -11.60 -11.71 -5.31
N THR A 83 -10.53 -11.17 -4.72
CA THR A 83 -9.17 -11.46 -5.19
C THR A 83 -8.80 -12.90 -4.80
N PRO A 84 -8.35 -13.72 -5.76
CA PRO A 84 -7.92 -15.09 -5.49
C PRO A 84 -6.97 -15.23 -4.30
N GLY A 85 -7.32 -16.13 -3.37
CA GLY A 85 -6.53 -16.42 -2.17
C GLY A 85 -6.81 -15.50 -0.98
N MET A 86 -7.76 -14.57 -1.08
CA MET A 86 -8.17 -13.68 0.03
C MET A 86 -9.43 -14.13 0.77
N ALA A 87 -10.30 -14.91 0.12
CA ALA A 87 -11.58 -15.33 0.68
C ALA A 87 -11.39 -16.08 2.02
N GLY A 88 -12.20 -15.72 3.03
CA GLY A 88 -12.20 -16.35 4.35
C GLY A 88 -11.03 -15.97 5.27
N LEU A 89 -10.06 -15.18 4.81
CA LEU A 89 -8.95 -14.76 5.67
C LEU A 89 -9.37 -13.61 6.60
N PRO A 90 -8.84 -13.54 7.83
CA PRO A 90 -8.84 -12.31 8.59
C PRO A 90 -7.93 -11.31 7.86
N MET A 91 -8.51 -10.22 7.36
CA MET A 91 -7.86 -9.26 6.46
C MET A 91 -7.58 -7.90 7.11
N ALA A 92 -6.43 -7.32 6.78
CA ALA A 92 -6.12 -5.93 7.10
C ALA A 92 -5.67 -5.15 5.86
N LYS A 93 -6.04 -3.86 5.81
CA LYS A 93 -5.70 -2.92 4.74
C LYS A 93 -4.53 -2.03 5.13
N LEU A 94 -3.55 -1.88 4.25
CA LEU A 94 -2.55 -0.82 4.31
C LEU A 94 -3.13 0.40 3.58
N CYS A 95 -3.79 1.31 4.33
CA CYS A 95 -4.68 2.33 3.76
C CYS A 95 -4.06 3.69 3.46
N GLY A 96 -2.81 3.94 3.87
CA GLY A 96 -2.11 5.19 3.55
C GLY A 96 -0.64 5.11 3.92
N CYS A 97 0.21 5.81 3.18
CA CYS A 97 1.63 5.96 3.53
C CYS A 97 2.24 7.16 2.83
N THR A 98 2.78 8.08 3.62
CA THR A 98 3.42 9.30 3.14
C THR A 98 4.77 9.46 3.82
N VAL A 99 5.73 9.99 3.07
CA VAL A 99 7.05 10.39 3.53
C VAL A 99 7.33 11.80 3.00
N ALA A 100 7.84 12.65 3.87
CA ALA A 100 8.21 14.03 3.56
C ALA A 100 9.19 14.08 2.37
N PRO A 101 9.10 15.09 1.50
CA PRO A 101 9.87 15.14 0.25
C PRO A 101 11.38 14.88 0.41
N HIS A 102 12.02 15.49 1.41
CA HIS A 102 13.47 15.36 1.65
C HIS A 102 13.90 13.97 2.13
N TRP A 103 12.98 13.13 2.59
CA TRP A 103 13.24 11.73 2.98
C TRP A 103 12.84 10.71 1.90
N ARG A 104 12.37 11.15 0.73
CA ARG A 104 12.03 10.25 -0.39
C ARG A 104 13.31 9.65 -1.00
N GLY A 105 13.17 8.54 -1.71
CA GLY A 105 14.32 7.81 -2.29
C GLY A 105 15.02 6.83 -1.34
N HIS A 106 14.90 7.01 -0.02
CA HIS A 106 15.50 6.11 0.99
C HIS A 106 14.77 4.77 1.20
N GLY A 107 13.77 4.45 0.36
CA GLY A 107 13.00 3.20 0.47
C GLY A 107 12.09 3.08 1.69
N LEU A 108 11.83 4.17 2.39
CA LEU A 108 11.08 4.21 3.66
C LEU A 108 9.63 3.69 3.54
N GLN A 109 8.91 3.99 2.45
CA GLN A 109 7.54 3.48 2.26
C GLN A 109 7.48 1.94 2.18
N ALA A 110 8.42 1.33 1.45
CA ALA A 110 8.51 -0.13 1.36
C ALA A 110 8.90 -0.75 2.71
N ARG A 111 9.80 -0.10 3.46
CA ARG A 111 10.15 -0.49 4.84
C ARG A 111 8.92 -0.45 5.76
N LEU A 112 8.18 0.65 5.77
CA LEU A 112 6.97 0.84 6.57
C LEU A 112 5.86 -0.15 6.19
N ALA A 113 5.73 -0.50 4.92
CA ALA A 113 4.83 -1.56 4.49
C ALA A 113 5.22 -2.92 5.11
N ARG A 114 6.50 -3.32 5.05
CA ARG A 114 6.96 -4.58 5.67
C ARG A 114 6.76 -4.62 7.18
N GLU A 115 7.01 -3.53 7.90
CA GLU A 115 6.76 -3.46 9.34
C GLU A 115 5.27 -3.60 9.69
N ARG A 116 4.38 -2.92 8.95
CA ARG A 116 2.93 -3.09 9.12
C ARG A 116 2.49 -4.54 8.88
N LEU A 117 3.03 -5.19 7.86
CA LEU A 117 2.76 -6.61 7.62
C LEU A 117 3.24 -7.50 8.78
N ARG A 118 4.40 -7.20 9.37
CA ARG A 118 4.93 -7.94 10.53
C ARG A 118 4.03 -7.75 11.76
N ILE A 119 3.69 -6.50 12.10
CA ILE A 119 2.77 -6.16 13.20
C ILE A 119 1.41 -6.83 12.97
N GLY A 120 0.88 -6.74 11.76
CA GLY A 120 -0.39 -7.36 11.41
C GLY A 120 -0.41 -8.86 11.64
N ARG A 121 0.65 -9.57 11.23
CA ARG A 121 0.77 -11.03 11.48
C ARG A 121 0.78 -11.37 12.97
N THR A 122 1.49 -10.59 13.79
CA THR A 122 1.49 -10.77 15.26
C THR A 122 0.13 -10.51 15.90
N ARG A 123 -0.75 -9.75 15.23
CA ARG A 123 -2.13 -9.47 15.64
C ARG A 123 -3.15 -10.46 15.08
N GLY A 124 -2.71 -11.54 14.42
CA GLY A 124 -3.59 -12.60 13.93
C GLY A 124 -4.09 -12.41 12.49
N TRP A 125 -3.80 -11.27 11.83
CA TRP A 125 -4.15 -11.07 10.43
C TRP A 125 -3.41 -12.06 9.52
N ARG A 126 -4.09 -12.55 8.47
CA ARG A 126 -3.56 -13.53 7.51
C ARG A 126 -3.70 -13.08 6.06
N GLY A 127 -4.65 -12.21 5.76
CA GLY A 127 -4.75 -11.53 4.47
C GLY A 127 -4.32 -10.07 4.61
N PHE A 128 -3.52 -9.57 3.66
CA PHE A 128 -3.18 -8.15 3.61
C PHE A 128 -3.43 -7.62 2.21
N PHE A 129 -3.94 -6.39 2.14
CA PHE A 129 -4.12 -5.72 0.87
C PHE A 129 -3.89 -4.22 0.97
N ALA A 130 -3.72 -3.60 -0.19
CA ALA A 130 -3.64 -2.16 -0.36
C ALA A 130 -4.29 -1.78 -1.69
N THR A 131 -4.67 -0.53 -1.83
CA THR A 131 -5.12 0.02 -3.11
C THR A 131 -4.22 1.18 -3.51
N ALA A 132 -3.96 1.29 -4.81
CA ALA A 132 -3.16 2.38 -5.38
C ALA A 132 -3.69 2.73 -6.77
N ALA A 133 -3.67 4.01 -7.14
CA ALA A 133 -3.97 4.40 -8.52
C ALA A 133 -2.86 3.88 -9.44
N PRO A 134 -3.17 3.40 -10.66
CA PRO A 134 -2.14 3.02 -11.64
C PRO A 134 -1.10 4.11 -11.91
N GLY A 135 -1.54 5.37 -11.98
CA GLY A 135 -0.65 6.53 -12.12
C GLY A 135 0.20 6.85 -10.88
N ASN A 136 -0.16 6.33 -9.70
CA ASN A 136 0.59 6.55 -8.46
C ASN A 136 1.76 5.57 -8.33
N VAL A 137 2.73 5.70 -9.24
CA VAL A 137 3.92 4.84 -9.34
C VAL A 137 4.64 4.66 -8.00
N PRO A 138 4.95 5.73 -7.23
CA PRO A 138 5.63 5.58 -5.95
C PRO A 138 4.89 4.65 -4.98
N SER A 139 3.55 4.77 -4.91
CA SER A 139 2.73 3.97 -4.01
C SER A 139 2.77 2.48 -4.35
N TRP A 140 2.32 2.09 -5.55
CA TRP A 140 2.26 0.67 -5.90
C TRP A 140 3.65 0.05 -6.00
N HIS A 141 4.67 0.79 -6.45
CA HIS A 141 6.03 0.28 -6.51
C HIS A 141 6.58 -0.03 -5.10
N SER A 142 6.30 0.82 -4.11
CA SER A 142 6.70 0.56 -2.72
C SER A 142 6.04 -0.70 -2.14
N LEU A 143 4.78 -0.96 -2.51
CA LEU A 143 4.01 -2.14 -2.10
C LEU A 143 4.51 -3.42 -2.77
N LEU A 144 4.85 -3.37 -4.07
CA LEU A 144 5.53 -4.48 -4.76
C LEU A 144 6.86 -4.82 -4.09
N ARG A 145 7.68 -3.81 -3.77
CA ARG A 145 8.93 -4.00 -3.01
C ARG A 145 8.71 -4.56 -1.60
N ALA A 146 7.53 -4.37 -1.02
CA ALA A 146 7.15 -4.95 0.26
C ALA A 146 6.64 -6.40 0.14
N GLY A 147 6.50 -6.93 -1.07
CA GLY A 147 6.09 -8.30 -1.36
C GLY A 147 4.61 -8.47 -1.65
N LEU A 148 3.83 -7.39 -1.76
CA LEU A 148 2.46 -7.49 -2.28
C LEU A 148 2.52 -7.68 -3.81
N ALA A 149 1.49 -8.28 -4.39
CA ALA A 149 1.36 -8.42 -5.83
C ALA A 149 0.06 -7.76 -6.32
N ILE A 150 0.09 -7.15 -7.50
CA ILE A 150 -1.11 -6.64 -8.17
C ILE A 150 -1.97 -7.85 -8.55
N GLY A 151 -3.16 -7.93 -7.96
CA GLY A 151 -4.10 -9.04 -8.16
C GLY A 151 -5.34 -8.66 -8.95
N GLN A 152 -5.70 -7.37 -8.97
CA GLN A 152 -6.86 -6.86 -9.70
C GLN A 152 -6.63 -5.42 -10.13
N ILE A 153 -7.28 -5.04 -11.23
CA ILE A 153 -7.46 -3.65 -11.65
C ILE A 153 -8.97 -3.42 -11.71
N GLY A 154 -9.45 -2.33 -11.12
CA GLY A 154 -10.88 -2.02 -11.14
C GLY A 154 -11.19 -0.62 -10.63
N ARG A 155 -12.43 -0.20 -10.83
CA ARG A 155 -12.92 1.09 -10.33
C ARG A 155 -13.30 0.98 -8.86
N ARG A 156 -12.82 1.93 -8.05
CA ARG A 156 -13.12 2.08 -6.62
C ARG A 156 -13.25 3.57 -6.29
N TYR A 157 -13.79 3.92 -5.12
CA TYR A 157 -13.86 5.30 -4.62
C TYR A 157 -14.43 6.29 -5.67
N SER A 158 -15.72 6.15 -5.97
CA SER A 158 -16.41 7.01 -6.97
C SER A 158 -15.88 6.88 -8.40
N GLY A 159 -15.50 5.66 -8.81
CA GLY A 159 -15.16 5.35 -10.20
C GLY A 159 -13.67 5.46 -10.55
N ALA A 160 -12.81 5.87 -9.60
CA ALA A 160 -11.38 6.00 -9.83
C ALA A 160 -10.71 4.63 -10.02
N LEU A 161 -9.83 4.53 -11.01
CA LEU A 161 -9.12 3.28 -11.28
C LEU A 161 -8.10 2.99 -10.17
N ARG A 162 -8.10 1.74 -9.69
CA ARG A 162 -7.20 1.27 -8.63
C ARG A 162 -6.68 -0.12 -8.97
N TYR A 163 -5.39 -0.32 -8.68
CA TYR A 163 -4.86 -1.63 -8.39
C TYR A 163 -5.32 -2.06 -7.01
N THR A 164 -5.76 -3.31 -6.89
CA THR A 164 -5.81 -4.02 -5.61
C THR A 164 -4.55 -4.87 -5.53
N LEU A 165 -3.65 -4.50 -4.61
CA LEU A 165 -2.45 -5.26 -4.32
C LEU A 165 -2.71 -6.13 -3.10
N VAL A 166 -2.32 -7.40 -3.18
CA VAL A 166 -2.58 -8.39 -2.14
C VAL A 166 -1.31 -9.12 -1.75
N LEU A 167 -1.22 -9.48 -0.47
CA LEU A 167 -0.29 -10.48 0.01
C LEU A 167 -1.09 -11.73 0.34
N THR A 168 -1.02 -12.72 -0.55
CA THR A 168 -1.74 -13.99 -0.43
C THR A 168 -0.77 -15.15 -0.44
N GLN A 169 -1.29 -16.33 -0.10
CA GLN A 169 -0.55 -17.56 -0.27
C GLN A 169 -0.39 -17.91 -1.76
N GLY A 170 0.69 -18.63 -2.07
CA GLY A 170 1.08 -18.98 -3.43
C GLY A 170 2.41 -18.35 -3.83
N ARG A 171 2.87 -18.65 -5.04
CA ARG A 171 4.15 -18.14 -5.55
C ARG A 171 4.09 -17.83 -7.03
N ALA A 172 4.88 -16.84 -7.43
CA ALA A 172 5.17 -16.58 -8.83
C ALA A 172 6.01 -17.73 -9.41
N THR A 173 5.68 -18.16 -10.63
CA THR A 173 6.36 -19.25 -11.34
C THR A 173 6.62 -18.90 -12.80
N GLY A 174 7.53 -19.62 -13.44
CA GLY A 174 7.84 -19.46 -14.86
C GLY A 174 8.49 -18.10 -15.22
N PRO A 175 8.68 -17.81 -16.51
CA PRO A 175 9.23 -16.54 -16.97
C PRO A 175 8.26 -15.37 -16.73
N GLY A 176 8.82 -14.17 -16.58
CA GLY A 176 8.05 -12.93 -16.45
C GLY A 176 7.68 -12.33 -17.80
N ARG A 177 6.57 -11.57 -17.82
CA ARG A 177 6.16 -10.72 -18.95
C ARG A 177 6.16 -9.27 -18.50
N SER A 178 6.91 -8.42 -19.16
CA SER A 178 6.87 -6.98 -18.92
C SER A 178 5.71 -6.38 -19.71
N VAL A 179 4.91 -5.54 -19.05
CA VAL A 179 3.82 -4.77 -19.67
C VAL A 179 3.94 -3.33 -19.21
N GLY A 180 3.78 -2.36 -20.11
CA GLY A 180 3.82 -0.93 -19.78
C GLY A 180 2.84 -0.59 -18.66
N ALA A 181 3.25 0.28 -17.72
CA ALA A 181 2.39 0.67 -16.58
C ALA A 181 1.11 1.43 -17.02
N ASP A 182 1.13 2.00 -18.23
CA ASP A 182 0.03 2.68 -18.92
C ASP A 182 -0.86 1.76 -19.77
N ASP A 183 -0.39 0.57 -20.14
CA ASP A 183 -1.16 -0.44 -20.89
C ASP A 183 -2.09 -1.25 -19.98
N LEU A 184 -3.10 -0.56 -19.46
CA LEU A 184 -4.11 -1.14 -18.58
C LEU A 184 -4.89 -2.32 -19.19
N PRO A 185 -5.27 -2.32 -20.50
CA PRO A 185 -5.92 -3.46 -21.12
C PRO A 185 -5.06 -4.73 -21.11
N ALA A 186 -3.77 -4.64 -21.47
CA ALA A 186 -2.89 -5.81 -21.45
C ALA A 186 -2.66 -6.33 -20.03
N GLN A 187 -2.52 -5.43 -19.05
CA GLN A 187 -2.42 -5.81 -17.65
C GLN A 187 -3.68 -6.54 -17.16
N ALA A 188 -4.88 -6.02 -17.47
CA ALA A 188 -6.14 -6.64 -17.09
C ALA A 188 -6.27 -8.05 -17.68
N MET A 189 -5.96 -8.21 -18.98
CA MET A 189 -5.94 -9.51 -19.65
C MET A 189 -5.02 -10.52 -18.95
N LEU A 190 -3.81 -10.11 -18.54
CA LEU A 190 -2.91 -11.01 -17.81
C LEU A 190 -3.46 -11.38 -16.43
N LEU A 191 -4.06 -10.44 -15.71
CA LEU A 191 -4.65 -10.71 -14.40
C LEU A 191 -5.80 -11.70 -14.47
N ASP A 192 -6.66 -11.59 -15.50
CA ASP A 192 -7.77 -12.51 -15.78
C ASP A 192 -7.27 -13.91 -16.12
N GLN A 193 -6.12 -14.00 -16.81
CA GLN A 193 -5.42 -15.25 -17.06
C GLN A 193 -4.70 -15.80 -15.80
N GLY A 194 -4.81 -15.18 -14.63
CA GLY A 194 -4.18 -15.68 -13.41
C GLY A 194 -2.70 -15.32 -13.26
N TRP A 195 -2.21 -14.32 -14.00
CA TRP A 195 -0.92 -13.70 -13.73
C TRP A 195 -1.05 -12.67 -12.60
N ARG A 196 0.09 -12.29 -12.02
CA ARG A 196 0.17 -11.24 -10.98
C ARG A 196 1.33 -10.31 -11.30
N GLY A 197 1.11 -9.01 -11.12
CA GLY A 197 2.19 -8.02 -11.22
C GLY A 197 3.01 -8.05 -9.93
N ILE A 198 4.30 -8.38 -10.02
CA ILE A 198 5.13 -8.68 -8.84
C ILE A 198 6.31 -7.73 -8.64
N SER A 199 6.73 -7.05 -9.71
CA SER A 199 7.85 -6.12 -9.67
C SER A 199 7.72 -5.09 -10.78
N ARG A 200 8.59 -4.09 -10.76
CA ARG A 200 8.69 -3.04 -11.78
C ARG A 200 10.01 -3.20 -12.53
N ASP A 201 10.00 -2.96 -13.83
CA ASP A 201 11.18 -2.95 -14.69
C ASP A 201 11.16 -1.71 -15.61
N GLY A 202 11.91 -0.68 -15.25
CA GLY A 202 11.84 0.60 -15.97
C GLY A 202 10.43 1.19 -15.94
N ALA A 203 9.81 1.36 -17.11
CA ALA A 203 8.44 1.86 -17.23
C ALA A 203 7.36 0.76 -17.09
N GLY A 204 7.75 -0.50 -17.07
CA GLY A 204 6.85 -1.64 -17.05
C GLY A 204 6.57 -2.23 -15.67
N ILE A 205 5.61 -3.15 -15.65
CA ILE A 205 5.29 -4.04 -14.55
C ILE A 205 5.55 -5.47 -15.03
N VAL A 206 6.33 -6.22 -14.26
CA VAL A 206 6.60 -7.63 -14.54
C VAL A 206 5.48 -8.48 -13.95
N PHE A 207 4.78 -9.18 -14.84
CA PHE A 207 3.77 -10.17 -14.50
C PHE A 207 4.36 -11.58 -14.53
N ARG A 208 3.97 -12.42 -13.56
CA ARG A 208 4.29 -13.85 -13.55
C ARG A 208 3.04 -14.69 -13.28
N ARG A 209 3.01 -15.93 -13.79
CA ARG A 209 1.95 -16.89 -13.46
C ARG A 209 1.96 -17.15 -11.96
N TRP A 210 0.77 -17.11 -11.36
CA TRP A 210 0.62 -17.34 -9.94
C TRP A 210 0.06 -18.74 -9.69
N VAL A 211 0.79 -19.55 -8.93
CA VAL A 211 0.32 -20.86 -8.51
C VAL A 211 -0.15 -20.74 -7.06
N ARG A 212 -1.40 -21.16 -6.82
CA ARG A 212 -1.95 -21.24 -5.46
C ARG A 212 -1.28 -22.40 -4.72
N PRO A 213 -1.21 -22.36 -3.38
CA PRO A 213 -0.72 -23.48 -2.58
C PRO A 213 -1.45 -24.78 -2.91
#